data_AF-A0A3C1P570-F1
#
_entry.id   AF-A0A3C1P570-F1
#
_cell.length_a   1.000
_cell.length_b   1.000
_cell.length_c   1.000
_cell.angle_alpha   90.00
_cell.angle_beta   90.00
_cell.angle_gamma   90.00
#
_symmetry.space_group_name_H-M   'P 1'
#
loop_
_entity.id
_entity.type
_entity.pdbx_description
1 polymer ?
#
loop_
_entity_poly.entity_id
_entity_poly.type
_entity_poly.pdbx_seq_one_letter_code
_entity_poly.pdbx_strand_id
1 'polypeptide(L)'
;MVATTVLPHESRAVVRLSLRLVRRSVLAVVIGIAALLILEGVAFEIGYPDVAARQALLVWAEDPGLRMIAGPGFGVDTVGGFVVWDAGLYVVLGLGAWALTLTSRLMRGDEAAGRMDLL
;
A
#
# COMPACT_ATOMS: atom_id res chain seq x y z
N MET A 1 -43.01 -7.07 2.06
CA MET A 1 -41.75 -6.38 2.41
C MET A 1 -41.23 -7.04 3.68
N VAL A 2 -40.45 -8.12 3.53
CA VAL A 2 -39.97 -8.93 4.67
C VAL A 2 -38.58 -8.41 5.03
N ALA A 3 -38.43 -7.82 6.22
CA ALA A 3 -37.15 -7.40 6.74
C ALA A 3 -36.37 -8.64 7.20
N THR A 4 -35.36 -9.05 6.45
CA THR A 4 -34.39 -10.07 6.89
C THR A 4 -33.48 -9.47 7.96
N THR A 5 -33.82 -9.68 9.22
CA THR A 5 -32.90 -9.45 10.35
C THR A 5 -31.76 -10.45 10.27
N VAL A 6 -30.60 -10.02 9.75
CA VAL A 6 -29.35 -10.81 9.78
C VAL A 6 -28.95 -11.01 11.23
N LEU A 7 -28.78 -12.26 11.65
CA LEU A 7 -28.45 -12.58 13.03
C LEU A 7 -26.96 -12.29 13.31
N PRO A 8 -26.57 -11.82 14.50
CA PRO A 8 -25.19 -11.40 14.79
C PRO A 8 -24.11 -12.47 14.53
N HIS A 9 -24.48 -13.75 14.57
CA HIS A 9 -23.58 -14.86 14.29
C HIS A 9 -23.34 -15.07 12.79
N GLU A 10 -24.31 -14.74 11.94
CA GLU A 10 -24.19 -14.78 10.47
C GLU A 10 -23.20 -13.71 10.01
N SER A 11 -23.29 -12.49 10.55
CA SER A 11 -22.34 -11.40 10.28
C SER A 11 -20.91 -11.79 10.69
N ARG A 12 -20.74 -12.45 11.84
CA ARG A 12 -19.43 -12.95 12.30
C ARG A 12 -18.86 -14.03 11.39
N ALA A 13 -19.69 -14.94 10.89
CA ALA A 13 -19.26 -16.00 9.98
C ALA A 13 -18.78 -15.42 8.64
N VAL A 14 -19.51 -14.44 8.09
CA VAL A 14 -19.14 -13.73 6.86
C VAL A 14 -17.83 -12.98 7.03
N VAL A 15 -17.68 -12.17 8.09
CA VAL A 15 -16.43 -11.44 8.37
C VAL A 15 -15.23 -12.40 8.51
N ARG A 16 -15.41 -13.52 9.22
CA ARG A 16 -14.34 -14.52 9.39
C ARG A 16 -13.94 -15.16 8.06
N LEU A 17 -14.90 -15.44 7.18
CA LEU A 17 -14.62 -15.98 5.85
C LEU A 17 -13.87 -14.94 4.99
N SER A 18 -14.36 -13.70 4.94
CA SER A 18 -13.72 -12.61 4.20
C SER A 18 -12.26 -12.43 4.65
N LEU A 19 -12.02 -12.37 5.98
CA LEU A 19 -10.66 -12.30 6.53
C LEU A 19 -9.80 -13.50 6.13
N ARG A 20 -10.34 -14.72 6.16
CA ARG A 20 -9.61 -15.93 5.75
C ARG A 20 -9.22 -15.92 4.27
N LEU A 21 -10.06 -15.36 3.40
CA LEU A 21 -9.81 -15.25 1.97
C LEU A 21 -8.72 -14.21 1.68
N VAL A 22 -8.75 -13.07 2.37
CA VAL A 22 -7.84 -11.96 2.07
C VAL A 22 -6.51 -12.03 2.83
N ARG A 23 -6.44 -12.72 3.98
CA ARG A 23 -5.26 -12.71 4.88
C ARG A 23 -3.94 -12.98 4.18
N ARG A 24 -3.88 -13.94 3.26
CA ARG A 24 -2.63 -14.29 2.56
C ARG A 24 -2.17 -13.16 1.66
N SER A 25 -3.11 -12.53 0.97
CA SER A 25 -2.83 -11.39 0.09
C SER A 25 -2.43 -10.15 0.89
N VAL A 26 -3.12 -9.88 2.01
CA VAL A 26 -2.75 -8.80 2.94
C VAL A 26 -1.33 -9.03 3.48
N LEU A 27 -1.05 -10.24 3.96
CA LEU A 27 0.28 -10.57 4.48
C LEU A 27 1.37 -10.40 3.42
N ALA A 28 1.13 -10.86 2.19
CA ALA A 28 2.08 -10.69 1.09
C ALA A 28 2.38 -9.21 0.80
N VAL A 29 1.36 -8.35 0.79
CA VAL A 29 1.52 -6.90 0.57
C VAL A 29 2.24 -6.23 1.74
N VAL A 30 1.87 -6.55 2.98
CA VAL A 30 2.52 -6.00 4.17
C VAL A 30 4.00 -6.39 4.21
N ILE A 31 4.32 -7.67 3.95
CA ILE A 31 5.70 -8.15 3.89
C ILE A 31 6.45 -7.48 2.74
N GLY A 32 5.84 -7.35 1.57
CA GLY A 32 6.46 -6.71 0.41
C GLY A 32 6.78 -5.24 0.65
N ILE A 33 5.84 -4.48 1.24
CA ILE A 33 6.06 -3.07 1.61
C ILE A 33 7.15 -2.98 2.69
N ALA A 34 7.07 -3.79 3.75
CA ALA A 34 8.08 -3.77 4.79
C ALA A 34 9.49 -4.08 4.24
N ALA A 35 9.60 -5.06 3.34
CA ALA A 35 10.85 -5.39 2.67
C ALA A 35 11.37 -4.23 1.81
N LEU A 36 10.50 -3.56 1.05
CA LEU A 36 10.87 -2.37 0.27
C LEU A 36 11.40 -1.25 1.17
N LEU A 37 10.69 -0.92 2.26
CA LEU A 37 11.10 0.15 3.18
C LEU A 37 12.44 -0.16 3.87
N ILE A 38 12.68 -1.41 4.23
CA ILE A 38 13.98 -1.85 4.78
C ILE A 38 15.07 -1.73 3.72
N LEU A 39 14.78 -2.17 2.48
CA LEU A 39 15.73 -2.10 1.37
C LEU A 39 16.13 -0.65 1.10
N GLU A 40 15.18 0.29 1.06
CA GLU A 40 15.47 1.71 0.88
C GLU A 40 16.31 2.29 2.01
N GLY A 41 16.04 1.90 3.27
CA GLY A 41 16.85 2.34 4.40
C GLY A 41 18.30 1.88 4.27
N VAL A 42 18.53 0.65 3.80
CA VAL A 42 19.88 0.13 3.51
C VAL A 42 20.50 0.85 2.32
N ALA A 43 19.74 1.08 1.25
CA ALA A 43 20.20 1.79 0.06
C ALA A 43 20.64 3.22 0.40
N PHE A 44 19.92 3.89 1.30
CA PHE A 44 20.27 5.22 1.77
C PHE A 44 21.63 5.25 2.48
N GLU A 45 21.87 4.34 3.43
CA GLU A 45 23.14 4.31 4.17
C GLU A 45 24.34 3.94 3.27
N ILE A 46 24.12 3.10 2.26
CA ILE A 46 25.18 2.73 1.30
C ILE A 46 25.43 3.84 0.27
N GLY A 47 24.36 4.45 -0.25
CA GLY A 47 24.42 5.45 -1.32
C GLY A 47 24.79 6.85 -0.84
N TYR A 48 24.43 7.20 0.40
CA TYR A 48 24.64 8.52 0.99
C TYR A 48 25.32 8.44 2.38
N PRO A 49 26.55 7.89 2.44
CA PRO A 49 27.22 7.57 3.70
C PRO A 49 27.71 8.81 4.47
N ASP A 50 27.89 9.95 3.79
CA ASP A 50 28.45 11.16 4.36
C ASP A 50 27.60 12.41 4.09
N VAL A 51 27.98 13.50 4.75
CA VAL A 51 27.28 14.79 4.65
C VAL A 51 27.31 15.34 3.22
N ALA A 52 28.42 15.19 2.49
CA ALA A 52 28.53 15.74 1.14
C ALA A 52 27.59 15.02 0.17
N ALA A 53 27.49 13.69 0.26
CA ALA A 53 26.55 12.89 -0.52
C ALA A 53 25.09 13.27 -0.20
N ARG A 54 24.76 13.46 1.07
CA ARG A 54 23.41 13.88 1.50
C ARG A 54 23.07 15.30 1.06
N GLN A 55 24.04 16.21 1.00
CA GLN A 55 23.83 17.55 0.43
C GLN A 55 23.56 17.49 -1.09
N ALA A 56 24.27 16.62 -1.82
CA ALA A 56 24.00 16.41 -3.24
C ALA A 56 22.58 15.85 -3.48
N LEU A 57 22.11 14.96 -2.62
CA LEU A 57 20.73 14.45 -2.62
C LEU A 57 19.69 15.56 -2.40
N LEU A 58 19.93 16.49 -1.47
CA LEU A 58 19.05 17.64 -1.26
C LEU A 58 18.93 18.50 -2.53
N VAL A 59 20.06 18.80 -3.17
CA VAL A 59 20.07 19.57 -4.43
C VAL A 59 19.32 18.82 -5.54
N TRP A 60 19.51 17.51 -5.64
CA TRP A 60 18.79 16.70 -6.63
C TRP A 60 17.28 16.67 -6.38
N ALA A 61 16.86 16.58 -5.12
CA ALA A 61 15.45 16.62 -4.73
C ALA A 61 14.76 17.96 -5.01
N GLU A 62 15.52 19.03 -5.30
CA GLU A 62 14.99 20.32 -5.73
C GLU A 62 14.69 20.40 -7.23
N ASP A 63 15.12 19.42 -8.03
CA ASP A 63 14.89 19.40 -9.48
C ASP A 63 13.38 19.51 -9.81
N PRO A 64 12.95 20.46 -10.65
CA PRO A 64 11.53 20.66 -10.96
C PRO A 64 10.86 19.44 -11.60
N GLY A 65 11.58 18.73 -12.48
CA GLY A 65 11.06 17.54 -13.15
C GLY A 65 10.83 16.40 -12.15
N LEU A 66 11.78 16.21 -11.24
CA LEU A 66 11.67 15.21 -10.18
C LEU A 66 10.53 15.54 -9.20
N ARG A 67 10.39 16.81 -8.80
CA ARG A 67 9.30 17.24 -7.90
C ARG A 67 7.91 17.08 -8.51
N MET A 68 7.78 17.14 -9.84
CA MET A 68 6.50 16.85 -10.50
C MET A 68 6.08 15.39 -10.37
N ILE A 69 7.04 14.46 -10.26
CA ILE A 69 6.80 13.03 -10.24
C ILE A 69 6.76 12.49 -8.80
N ALA A 70 7.79 12.80 -8.01
CA ALA A 70 7.98 12.29 -6.65
C ALA A 70 7.39 13.22 -5.57
N GLY A 71 7.05 14.46 -5.93
CA GLY A 71 6.70 15.49 -4.97
C GLY A 71 7.91 16.11 -4.26
N PRO A 72 7.69 17.00 -3.28
CA PRO A 72 8.77 17.66 -2.56
C PRO A 72 9.55 16.70 -1.66
N GLY A 73 10.88 16.70 -1.78
CA GLY A 73 11.78 15.89 -0.93
C GLY A 73 12.03 16.51 0.44
N PHE A 74 11.07 16.43 1.35
CA PHE A 74 11.22 16.92 2.72
C PHE A 74 12.11 15.98 3.56
N GLY A 75 13.24 16.50 4.06
CA GLY A 75 14.12 15.76 4.97
C GLY A 75 14.78 14.53 4.35
N VAL A 76 15.02 14.54 3.03
CA VAL A 76 15.62 13.43 2.28
C VAL A 76 17.07 13.14 2.67
N ASP A 77 17.70 14.03 3.43
CA ASP A 77 19.01 13.82 4.07
C ASP A 77 18.94 12.92 5.33
N THR A 78 17.74 12.48 5.70
CA THR A 78 17.51 11.49 6.76
C THR A 78 16.96 10.19 6.18
N VAL A 79 17.25 9.06 6.83
CA VAL A 79 16.75 7.74 6.42
C VAL A 79 15.22 7.76 6.24
N GLY A 80 14.50 8.28 7.23
CA GLY A 80 13.03 8.30 7.21
C GLY A 80 12.47 9.16 6.09
N GLY A 81 13.03 10.36 5.88
CA GLY A 81 12.56 11.25 4.81
C GLY A 81 12.86 10.69 3.42
N PHE A 82 14.06 10.14 3.22
CA PHE A 82 14.43 9.48 1.95
C PHE A 82 13.50 8.31 1.65
N VAL A 83 13.32 7.38 2.59
CA VAL A 83 12.50 6.18 2.40
C VAL A 83 11.06 6.55 2.03
N VAL A 84 10.45 7.55 2.69
CA VAL A 84 9.09 7.97 2.38
C VAL A 84 8.99 8.62 1.00
N TRP A 85 9.97 9.46 0.63
CA TRP A 85 9.96 10.18 -0.63
C TRP A 85 10.24 9.26 -1.83
N ASP A 86 11.24 8.38 -1.72
CA ASP A 86 11.65 7.50 -2.81
C ASP A 86 10.69 6.29 -2.98
N ALA A 87 10.33 5.61 -1.88
CA ALA A 87 9.40 4.48 -1.96
C ALA A 87 7.92 4.89 -2.07
N GLY A 88 7.58 6.13 -1.74
CA GLY A 88 6.19 6.57 -1.54
C GLY A 88 5.31 6.31 -2.77
N LEU A 89 5.79 6.65 -3.96
CA LEU A 89 5.05 6.43 -5.20
C LEU A 89 4.82 4.94 -5.47
N TYR A 90 5.85 4.10 -5.29
CA TYR A 90 5.74 2.66 -5.49
C TYR A 90 4.76 2.01 -4.52
N VAL A 91 4.77 2.44 -3.25
CA VAL A 91 3.84 1.96 -2.22
C VAL A 91 2.40 2.34 -2.57
N VAL A 92 2.15 3.59 -2.98
CA VAL A 92 0.80 4.05 -3.36
C VAL A 92 0.28 3.29 -4.58
N LEU A 93 1.10 3.16 -5.64
CA LEU A 93 0.70 2.43 -6.85
C LEU A 93 0.47 0.94 -6.56
N GLY A 94 1.35 0.31 -5.79
CA GLY A 94 1.23 -1.09 -5.39
C GLY A 94 -0.03 -1.34 -4.56
N LEU A 95 -0.29 -0.50 -3.56
CA LEU A 95 -1.49 -0.58 -2.73
C LEU A 95 -2.76 -0.31 -3.55
N GLY A 96 -2.75 0.67 -4.45
CA GLY A 96 -3.88 0.97 -5.32
C GLY A 96 -4.23 -0.20 -6.23
N ALA A 97 -3.23 -0.75 -6.93
CA ALA A 97 -3.41 -1.94 -7.78
C ALA A 97 -3.93 -3.13 -6.96
N TRP A 98 -3.32 -3.38 -5.79
CA TRP A 98 -3.76 -4.44 -4.90
C TRP A 98 -5.21 -4.24 -4.42
N ALA A 99 -5.57 -3.03 -4.00
CA ALA A 99 -6.91 -2.69 -3.54
C ALA A 99 -7.97 -2.90 -4.62
N LEU A 100 -7.66 -2.59 -5.89
CA LEU A 100 -8.53 -2.90 -7.03
C LEU A 100 -8.77 -4.41 -7.14
N THR A 101 -7.70 -5.21 -7.13
CA THR A 101 -7.84 -6.68 -7.22
C THR A 101 -8.60 -7.28 -6.03
N LEU A 102 -8.37 -6.74 -4.83
CA LEU A 102 -9.05 -7.15 -3.61
C LEU A 102 -10.55 -6.88 -3.70
N THR A 103 -10.90 -5.66 -4.12
CA THR A 103 -12.29 -5.23 -4.30
C THR A 103 -13.00 -6.10 -5.33
N SER A 104 -12.38 -6.35 -6.48
CA SER A 104 -12.94 -7.25 -7.51
C SER A 104 -13.17 -8.66 -6.98
N ARG A 105 -12.25 -9.22 -6.19
CA ARG A 105 -12.40 -10.57 -5.60
C ARG A 105 -13.53 -10.64 -4.59
N LEU A 106 -13.71 -9.59 -3.78
CA LEU A 106 -14.79 -9.54 -2.79
C LEU A 106 -16.16 -9.42 -3.48
N MET A 107 -16.29 -8.55 -4.48
CA MET A 107 -17.55 -8.35 -5.21
C MET A 107 -17.96 -9.56 -6.06
N ARG A 108 -16.99 -10.23 -6.71
CA ARG A 108 -17.29 -11.43 -7.54
C ARG A 108 -17.82 -12.61 -6.71
N GLY A 109 -17.53 -12.64 -5.40
CA GLY A 109 -18.13 -13.58 -4.46
C GLY A 109 -19.61 -13.31 -4.16
N ASP A 110 -20.07 -12.08 -4.35
CA ASP A 110 -21.49 -11.71 -4.25
C ASP A 110 -22.24 -12.00 -5.54
N GLU A 111 -21.63 -11.73 -6.70
CA GLU A 111 -22.16 -12.12 -8.02
C GLU A 111 -22.34 -13.64 -8.13
N ALA A 112 -21.29 -14.43 -7.86
CA ALA A 112 -21.33 -15.89 -7.99
C ALA A 112 -22.31 -16.58 -7.02
N ALA A 113 -22.73 -15.88 -5.97
CA ALA A 113 -23.68 -16.39 -4.99
C ALA A 113 -25.14 -16.00 -5.31
N GLY A 114 -25.41 -15.39 -6.48
CA GLY A 114 -26.74 -14.95 -6.89
C GLY A 114 -27.34 -13.84 -6.02
N ARG A 115 -26.53 -13.20 -5.16
CA ARG A 115 -27.00 -12.13 -4.27
C ARG A 115 -27.30 -10.83 -5.03
N MET A 116 -26.74 -10.69 -6.23
CA MET A 116 -26.96 -9.56 -7.12
C MET A 116 -28.18 -9.73 -8.04
N ASP A 117 -28.76 -10.92 -8.15
CA ASP A 117 -29.92 -11.20 -9.01
C ASP A 117 -31.26 -10.67 -8.43
N LEU A 118 -31.21 -10.14 -7.21
CA LEU A 118 -32.37 -9.60 -6.48
C LEU A 118 -32.46 -8.06 -6.56
N LEU A 119 -31.53 -7.41 -7.26
CA LEU A 119 -31.51 -5.98 -7.56
C LEU A 119 -31.94 -5.74 -9.01
#